data_AF-A0A397HC47-F1
#
_entry.id   AF-A0A397HC47-F1
#
_cell.length_a   1.000
_cell.length_b   1.000
_cell.length_c   1.000
_cell.angle_alpha   90.00
_cell.angle_beta   90.00
_cell.angle_gamma   90.00
#
_symmetry.space_group_name_H-M   'P 1'
#
loop_
_entity.id
_entity.type
_entity.pdbx_description
1 polymer ?
#
loop_
_entity_poly.entity_id
_entity_poly.type
_entity_poly.pdbx_seq_one_letter_code
_entity_poly.pdbx_strand_id
1 'polypeptide(L)'
;MNNLKRKVGDIPDNSDNRGPSSKKPKKEKREARFKQVCNKHTKNRIERAMNEHMYLIDRKEISETRREYTILGPAGSVYTIIITNTLSCNCPDFLKGFQCKHILFVLLKVLKVDRTSKLIYQKALKTKELESIFVNSPKINLPSKRFINELEETIISKKKRRKIGDKCPVCFDAMETREDLVWCQTGCGNNIHKDCFDRWKQTVPVVTCVVCRAVWKDITLPEHPPLRYMCCLPSSLERYYSPGTSSSSLDKN
;
A
#
# COMPACT_ATOMS: atom_id res chain seq x y z
N MET A 1 63.37 -24.34 -82.39
CA MET A 1 63.55 -25.05 -81.11
C MET A 1 63.45 -24.04 -79.98
N ASN A 2 62.51 -24.26 -79.06
CA ASN A 2 62.41 -23.75 -77.67
C ASN A 2 62.45 -22.23 -77.41
N ASN A 3 61.69 -21.61 -76.51
CA ASN A 3 60.49 -21.92 -75.73
C ASN A 3 60.17 -20.61 -74.93
N LEU A 4 58.98 -20.56 -74.29
CA LEU A 4 58.60 -19.73 -73.12
C LEU A 4 58.09 -18.27 -73.27
N LYS A 5 56.77 -18.16 -73.07
CA LYS A 5 56.01 -17.34 -72.08
C LYS A 5 56.19 -15.79 -72.06
N ARG A 6 55.06 -15.05 -72.13
CA ARG A 6 54.32 -14.51 -70.96
C ARG A 6 53.09 -13.68 -71.39
N LYS A 7 52.01 -13.81 -70.61
CA LYS A 7 50.72 -13.11 -70.72
C LYS A 7 50.86 -11.64 -70.27
N VAL A 8 50.26 -10.72 -71.03
CA VAL A 8 49.93 -9.35 -70.57
C VAL A 8 48.46 -9.38 -70.16
N GLY A 9 48.16 -8.92 -68.95
CA GLY A 9 46.80 -8.76 -68.44
C GLY A 9 46.44 -7.29 -68.42
N ASP A 10 45.32 -6.96 -69.06
CA ASP A 10 44.67 -5.65 -69.01
C ASP A 10 43.77 -5.54 -67.77
N ILE A 11 43.79 -4.35 -67.16
CA ILE A 11 42.90 -3.93 -66.08
C ILE A 11 41.57 -3.49 -66.71
N PRO A 12 40.42 -3.85 -66.11
CA PRO A 12 39.32 -2.91 -66.06
C PRO A 12 38.79 -2.68 -64.63
N ASP A 13 38.59 -1.39 -64.39
CA ASP A 13 37.83 -0.74 -63.34
C ASP A 13 36.40 -1.30 -63.20
N ASN A 14 35.96 -1.56 -61.96
CA ASN A 14 34.53 -1.51 -61.66
C ASN A 14 34.29 -1.14 -60.19
N SER A 15 33.68 0.03 -60.04
CA SER A 15 33.20 0.68 -58.84
C SER A 15 32.13 -0.14 -58.10
N ASP A 16 32.52 -0.82 -57.04
CA ASP A 16 31.61 -1.48 -56.09
C ASP A 16 31.21 -0.50 -54.97
N ASN A 17 30.36 0.47 -55.31
CA ASN A 17 29.84 1.46 -54.38
C ASN A 17 28.69 0.85 -53.54
N ARG A 18 29.02 -0.01 -52.57
CA ARG A 18 28.05 -0.54 -51.60
C ARG A 18 27.83 0.46 -50.47
N GLY A 19 26.84 1.33 -50.64
CA GLY A 19 26.36 2.23 -49.59
C GLY A 19 25.94 1.46 -48.32
N PRO A 20 26.08 2.06 -47.11
CA PRO A 20 25.73 1.39 -45.87
C PRO A 20 24.23 1.13 -45.82
N SER A 21 23.83 -0.15 -45.64
CA SER A 21 22.44 -0.49 -45.42
C SER A 21 21.94 0.18 -44.13
N SER A 22 20.96 1.06 -44.27
CA SER A 22 20.31 1.74 -43.16
C SER A 22 19.62 0.70 -42.26
N LYS A 23 20.24 0.39 -41.12
CA LYS A 23 19.65 -0.49 -40.10
C LYS A 23 18.35 0.18 -39.61
N LYS A 24 17.20 -0.36 -40.02
CA LYS A 24 15.88 0.05 -39.52
C LYS A 24 15.92 0.08 -37.98
N PRO A 25 15.41 1.14 -37.32
CA PRO A 25 15.45 1.24 -35.87
C PRO A 25 14.70 0.05 -35.25
N LYS A 26 15.38 -0.70 -34.36
CA LYS A 26 14.80 -1.83 -33.64
C LYS A 26 13.59 -1.32 -32.84
N LYS A 27 12.40 -1.85 -33.12
CA LYS A 27 11.16 -1.47 -32.41
C LYS A 27 11.33 -1.80 -30.91
N GLU A 28 11.15 -0.79 -30.07
CA GLU A 28 11.19 -0.92 -28.60
C GLU A 28 10.22 -2.03 -28.13
N LYS A 29 10.78 -3.01 -27.40
CA LYS A 29 10.01 -4.10 -26.78
C LYS A 29 9.52 -3.65 -25.41
N ARG A 30 8.28 -3.96 -25.10
CA ARG A 30 7.70 -3.72 -23.76
C ARG A 30 8.25 -4.75 -22.78
N GLU A 31 8.58 -4.31 -21.56
CA GLU A 31 9.15 -5.16 -20.49
C GLU A 31 8.17 -6.21 -19.93
N ALA A 32 6.86 -6.06 -20.19
CA ALA A 32 5.84 -7.02 -19.83
C ALA A 32 4.87 -7.30 -21.00
N ARG A 33 4.25 -8.50 -20.98
CA ARG A 33 3.22 -8.88 -21.96
C ARG A 33 2.06 -7.88 -21.92
N PHE A 34 1.68 -7.40 -23.10
CA PHE A 34 0.51 -6.53 -23.24
C PHE A 34 -0.78 -7.32 -23.00
N LYS A 35 -1.62 -6.83 -22.11
CA LYS A 35 -2.94 -7.38 -21.85
C LYS A 35 -3.95 -6.74 -22.80
N GLN A 36 -4.67 -7.57 -23.55
CA GLN A 36 -5.72 -7.07 -24.45
C GLN A 36 -7.02 -6.76 -23.71
N VAL A 37 -7.40 -7.60 -22.74
CA VAL A 37 -8.67 -7.52 -22.03
C VAL A 37 -8.42 -7.27 -20.54
N CYS A 38 -9.21 -6.38 -19.95
CA CYS A 38 -9.20 -6.13 -18.52
C CYS A 38 -9.99 -7.25 -17.80
N ASN A 39 -9.30 -8.00 -16.94
CA ASN A 39 -9.91 -9.09 -16.18
C ASN A 39 -10.81 -8.57 -15.04
N LYS A 40 -11.69 -9.44 -14.51
CA LYS A 40 -12.64 -9.08 -13.44
C LYS A 40 -11.96 -8.50 -12.20
N HIS A 41 -10.85 -9.10 -11.75
CA HIS A 41 -10.12 -8.61 -10.58
C HIS A 41 -9.54 -7.21 -10.78
N THR A 42 -9.03 -6.90 -11.97
CA THR A 42 -8.52 -5.58 -12.31
C THR A 42 -9.65 -4.57 -12.42
N LYS A 43 -10.81 -4.92 -12.96
CA LYS A 43 -12.02 -4.08 -12.93
C LYS A 43 -12.42 -3.71 -11.50
N ASN A 44 -12.52 -4.69 -10.60
CA ASN A 44 -12.84 -4.43 -9.20
C ASN A 44 -11.80 -3.50 -8.53
N ARG A 45 -10.51 -3.65 -8.89
CA ARG A 45 -9.45 -2.76 -8.37
C ARG A 45 -9.52 -1.35 -8.96
N ILE A 46 -9.96 -1.20 -10.21
CA ILE A 46 -10.24 0.10 -10.84
C ILE A 46 -11.40 0.78 -10.10
N GLU A 47 -12.50 0.07 -9.85
CA GLU A 47 -13.64 0.61 -9.11
C GLU A 47 -13.24 1.06 -7.70
N ARG A 48 -12.48 0.24 -6.98
CA ARG A 48 -11.92 0.62 -5.68
C ARG A 48 -11.02 1.84 -5.77
N ALA A 49 -10.18 1.94 -6.79
CA ALA A 49 -9.32 3.11 -6.98
C ALA A 49 -10.11 4.40 -7.24
N MET A 50 -11.27 4.29 -7.89
CA MET A 50 -12.16 5.41 -8.19
C MET A 50 -12.96 5.86 -6.96
N ASN A 51 -13.50 4.89 -6.22
CA ASN A 51 -14.48 5.13 -5.16
C ASN A 51 -13.86 5.27 -3.76
N GLU A 52 -12.75 4.59 -3.47
CA GLU A 52 -12.09 4.74 -2.17
C GLU A 52 -11.33 6.08 -2.10
N HIS A 53 -11.34 6.71 -0.93
CA HIS A 53 -10.64 7.97 -0.69
C HIS A 53 -9.14 7.71 -0.48
N MET A 54 -8.34 8.17 -1.44
CA MET A 54 -6.88 8.23 -1.37
C MET A 54 -6.44 9.64 -1.71
N TYR A 55 -5.37 10.10 -1.08
CA TYR A 55 -4.86 11.46 -1.24
C TYR A 55 -3.45 11.41 -1.78
N LEU A 56 -3.15 12.20 -2.81
CA LEU A 56 -1.78 12.42 -3.25
C LEU A 56 -1.14 13.41 -2.28
N ILE A 57 -0.04 13.00 -1.62
CA ILE A 57 0.64 13.81 -0.62
C ILE A 57 1.97 14.38 -1.11
N ASP A 58 2.63 13.68 -2.05
CA ASP A 58 3.88 14.14 -2.64
C ASP A 58 4.04 13.65 -4.08
N ARG A 59 4.82 14.39 -4.87
CA ARG A 59 5.15 14.08 -6.26
C ARG A 59 6.57 14.55 -6.56
N LYS A 60 7.38 13.66 -7.13
CA LYS A 60 8.74 13.96 -7.58
C LYS A 60 8.91 13.62 -9.05
N GLU A 61 9.36 14.58 -9.84
CA GLU A 61 9.79 14.37 -11.22
C GLU A 61 11.30 14.12 -11.22
N ILE A 62 11.71 12.88 -11.45
CA ILE A 62 13.13 12.48 -11.40
C ILE A 62 13.75 12.57 -12.81
N SER A 63 13.01 12.12 -13.82
CA SER A 63 13.38 12.25 -15.23
C SER A 63 12.13 12.33 -16.10
N GLU A 64 12.31 12.58 -17.40
CA GLU A 64 11.23 12.58 -18.41
C GLU A 64 10.44 11.25 -18.43
N THR A 65 11.07 10.16 -18.02
CA THR A 65 10.48 8.80 -18.00
C THR A 65 10.37 8.23 -16.59
N ARG A 66 10.58 9.03 -15.54
CA ARG A 66 10.47 8.57 -14.15
C ARG A 66 9.82 9.62 -13.27
N ARG A 67 8.63 9.29 -12.78
CA ARG A 67 7.92 10.08 -11.77
C ARG A 67 7.55 9.22 -10.58
N GLU A 68 7.72 9.77 -9.39
CA GLU A 68 7.36 9.15 -8.12
C GLU A 68 6.19 9.89 -7.50
N TYR A 69 5.25 9.13 -6.93
CA TYR A 69 4.04 9.64 -6.30
C TYR A 69 3.89 8.97 -4.94
N THR A 70 3.67 9.78 -3.92
CA THR A 70 3.38 9.30 -2.58
C THR A 70 1.93 9.57 -2.28
N ILE A 71 1.21 8.54 -1.83
CA ILE A 71 -0.22 8.64 -1.52
C ILE A 71 -0.50 8.19 -0.08
N LEU A 72 -1.52 8.80 0.51
CA LEU A 72 -2.13 8.37 1.77
C LEU A 72 -3.36 7.53 1.46
N GLY A 73 -3.35 6.28 1.93
CA GLY A 73 -4.47 5.35 1.78
C GLY A 73 -5.62 5.63 2.75
N PRO A 74 -6.81 5.02 2.54
CA PRO A 74 -7.97 5.20 3.43
C PRO A 74 -7.71 4.73 4.86
N ALA A 75 -6.80 3.77 5.03
CA ALA A 75 -6.37 3.26 6.32
C ALA A 75 -5.27 4.11 6.97
N GLY A 76 -4.86 5.24 6.39
CA GLY A 76 -3.76 6.06 6.92
C GLY A 76 -2.37 5.46 6.69
N SER A 77 -2.26 4.41 5.89
CA SER A 77 -0.96 3.90 5.43
C SER A 77 -0.49 4.70 4.23
N VAL A 78 0.79 5.09 4.24
CA VAL A 78 1.43 5.80 3.14
C VAL A 78 2.05 4.80 2.18
N TYR A 79 1.82 4.99 0.88
CA TYR A 79 2.39 4.16 -0.17
C TYR A 79 3.08 5.01 -1.24
N THR A 80 4.20 4.50 -1.74
CA THR A 80 4.98 5.11 -2.80
C THR A 80 4.76 4.33 -4.09
N ILE A 81 4.53 5.07 -5.17
CA ILE A 81 4.29 4.56 -6.52
C ILE A 81 5.35 5.15 -7.42
N ILE A 82 6.02 4.30 -8.19
CA ILE A 82 7.00 4.72 -9.18
C ILE A 82 6.43 4.37 -10.55
N ILE A 83 6.27 5.39 -11.39
CA ILE A 83 5.80 5.27 -12.76
C ILE A 83 7.01 5.47 -13.68
N THR A 84 7.52 4.37 -14.23
CA THR A 84 8.53 4.34 -15.31
C THR A 84 8.05 3.41 -16.43
N ASN A 85 8.95 2.94 -17.30
CA ASN A 85 8.66 1.84 -18.23
C ASN A 85 8.09 0.60 -17.50
N THR A 86 8.39 0.42 -16.21
CA THR A 86 7.72 -0.55 -15.33
C THR A 86 7.07 0.12 -14.14
N LEU A 87 5.81 -0.22 -13.88
CA LEU A 87 5.04 0.36 -12.79
C LEU A 87 5.32 -0.40 -11.50
N SER A 88 5.62 0.31 -10.42
CA SER A 88 5.84 -0.31 -9.11
C SER A 88 5.16 0.43 -7.97
N CYS A 89 4.87 -0.31 -6.89
CA CYS A 89 4.29 0.23 -5.67
C CYS A 89 4.76 -0.59 -4.47
N ASN A 90 5.03 0.06 -3.34
CA ASN A 90 5.47 -0.62 -2.11
C ASN A 90 4.32 -1.31 -1.33
N CYS A 91 3.10 -1.33 -1.85
CA CYS A 91 1.96 -1.90 -1.13
C CYS A 91 1.92 -3.44 -1.17
N PRO A 92 1.27 -4.10 -0.18
CA PRO A 92 1.19 -5.56 -0.11
C PRO A 92 0.62 -6.25 -1.35
N ASP A 93 -0.37 -5.63 -2.01
CA ASP A 93 -0.98 -6.18 -3.22
C ASP A 93 0.02 -6.29 -4.39
N PHE A 94 0.92 -5.31 -4.50
CA PHE A 94 1.94 -5.29 -5.54
C PHE A 94 3.07 -6.26 -5.23
N LEU A 95 3.49 -6.35 -3.97
CA LEU A 95 4.48 -7.33 -3.53
C LEU A 95 4.03 -8.78 -3.80
N LYS A 96 2.72 -9.05 -3.74
CA LYS A 96 2.12 -10.33 -4.16
C LYS A 96 2.03 -10.52 -5.68
N GLY A 97 2.58 -9.61 -6.49
CA GLY A 97 2.64 -9.70 -7.94
C GLY A 97 1.42 -9.16 -8.69
N PHE A 98 0.45 -8.55 -8.00
CA PHE A 98 -0.76 -8.03 -8.62
C PHE A 98 -0.69 -6.53 -8.87
N GLN A 99 -1.39 -6.03 -9.90
CA GLN A 99 -1.52 -4.59 -10.10
C GLN A 99 -2.46 -4.00 -9.06
N CYS A 100 -1.94 -3.16 -8.17
CA CYS A 100 -2.68 -2.63 -7.03
C CYS A 100 -3.58 -1.45 -7.41
N LYS A 101 -4.55 -1.15 -6.54
CA LYS A 101 -5.42 0.02 -6.68
C LYS A 101 -4.65 1.35 -6.60
N HIS A 102 -3.49 1.38 -5.95
CA HIS A 102 -2.66 2.58 -5.80
C HIS A 102 -2.06 3.05 -7.13
N ILE A 103 -1.54 2.12 -7.93
CA ILE A 103 -1.08 2.43 -9.31
C ILE A 103 -2.26 2.92 -10.15
N LEU A 104 -3.41 2.25 -10.05
CA LEU A 104 -4.63 2.63 -10.78
C LEU A 104 -5.13 4.02 -10.37
N PHE A 105 -5.07 4.36 -9.09
CA PHE A 105 -5.41 5.69 -8.57
C PHE A 105 -4.55 6.77 -9.20
N VAL A 106 -3.23 6.56 -9.25
CA VAL A 106 -2.31 7.52 -9.88
C VAL A 106 -2.61 7.67 -11.37
N LEU A 107 -2.77 6.57 -12.11
CA LEU A 107 -3.07 6.65 -13.54
C LEU A 107 -4.42 7.33 -13.83
N LEU A 108 -5.47 6.99 -13.08
CA LEU A 108 -6.85 7.44 -13.36
C LEU A 108 -7.19 8.79 -12.76
N LYS A 109 -6.86 9.03 -11.48
CA LYS A 109 -7.30 10.23 -10.74
C LYS A 109 -6.26 11.33 -10.76
N VAL A 110 -4.96 11.00 -10.73
CA VAL A 110 -3.88 11.99 -10.71
C VAL A 110 -3.45 12.36 -12.12
N LEU A 111 -3.05 11.38 -12.94
CA LEU A 111 -2.59 11.57 -14.31
C LEU A 111 -3.72 11.70 -15.33
N LYS A 112 -4.97 11.43 -14.93
CA LYS A 112 -6.16 11.52 -15.79
C LYS A 112 -6.05 10.72 -17.10
N VAL A 113 -5.37 9.57 -17.07
CA VAL A 113 -5.37 8.65 -18.21
C VAL A 113 -6.80 8.22 -18.49
N ASP A 114 -7.21 8.30 -19.76
CA ASP A 114 -8.57 7.99 -20.17
C ASP A 114 -8.99 6.58 -19.74
N ARG A 115 -10.20 6.45 -19.18
CA ARG A 115 -10.73 5.21 -18.57
C ARG A 115 -10.91 4.07 -19.57
N THR A 116 -11.04 4.38 -20.86
CA THR A 116 -11.16 3.37 -21.93
C THR A 116 -9.79 2.87 -22.41
N SER A 117 -8.71 3.57 -22.05
CA SER A 117 -7.36 3.22 -22.45
C SER A 117 -6.92 1.89 -21.88
N LYS A 118 -6.39 1.03 -22.75
CA LYS A 118 -5.79 -0.25 -22.35
C LYS A 118 -4.55 -0.07 -21.48
N LEU A 119 -3.93 1.12 -21.48
CA LEU A 119 -2.69 1.41 -20.75
C LEU A 119 -2.85 1.33 -19.24
N ILE A 120 -4.07 1.58 -18.72
CA ILE A 120 -4.36 1.60 -17.28
C ILE A 120 -4.01 0.29 -16.58
N TYR A 121 -4.20 -0.84 -17.25
CA TYR A 121 -4.03 -2.17 -16.68
C TYR A 121 -2.78 -2.92 -17.17
N GLN A 122 -1.85 -2.20 -17.80
CA GLN A 122 -0.53 -2.72 -18.16
C GLN A 122 0.43 -2.61 -16.97
N LYS A 123 1.32 -3.60 -16.83
CA LYS A 123 2.41 -3.57 -15.84
C LYS A 123 3.62 -2.78 -16.33
N ALA A 124 3.76 -2.65 -17.65
CA ALA A 124 4.85 -1.94 -18.30
C ALA A 124 4.33 -1.08 -19.45
N LEU A 125 4.93 0.09 -19.61
CA LEU A 125 4.63 1.09 -20.63
C LEU A 125 5.86 1.28 -21.52
N LYS A 126 5.64 1.61 -22.78
CA LYS A 126 6.72 2.06 -23.66
C LYS A 126 7.08 3.51 -23.37
N THR A 127 8.28 3.92 -23.73
CA THR A 127 8.74 5.30 -23.55
C THR A 127 7.77 6.31 -24.17
N LYS A 128 7.31 6.09 -25.40
CA LYS A 128 6.32 6.96 -26.07
C LYS A 128 4.95 7.02 -25.36
N GLU A 129 4.51 5.90 -24.79
CA GLU A 129 3.23 5.84 -24.06
C GLU A 129 3.34 6.60 -22.75
N LEU A 130 4.49 6.48 -22.09
CA LEU A 130 4.79 7.16 -20.84
C LEU A 130 4.90 8.68 -21.03
N GLU A 131 5.66 9.12 -22.04
CA GLU A 131 5.74 10.52 -22.45
C GLU A 131 4.35 11.09 -22.74
N SER A 132 3.54 10.37 -23.52
CA SER A 132 2.17 10.80 -23.84
C SER A 132 1.31 10.95 -22.58
N ILE A 133 1.39 10.01 -21.63
CA ILE A 133 0.68 10.10 -20.35
C ILE A 133 1.17 11.32 -19.54
N PHE A 134 2.46 11.59 -19.53
CA PHE A 134 3.05 12.66 -18.74
C PHE A 134 2.84 14.06 -19.30
N VAL A 135 2.81 14.20 -20.62
CA VAL A 135 2.52 15.46 -21.33
C VAL A 135 1.03 15.80 -21.24
N ASN A 136 0.15 14.81 -21.37
CA ASN A 136 -1.29 15.00 -21.27
C ASN A 136 -1.79 15.12 -19.81
N SER A 137 -0.91 14.88 -18.83
CA SER A 137 -1.24 15.02 -17.42
C SER A 137 -1.53 16.49 -17.09
N PRO A 138 -2.62 16.79 -16.37
CA PRO A 138 -2.87 18.14 -15.91
C PRO A 138 -1.79 18.61 -14.92
N LYS A 139 -1.71 19.91 -14.69
CA LYS A 139 -0.92 20.47 -13.57
C LYS A 139 -1.48 19.92 -12.25
N ILE A 140 -0.62 19.26 -11.50
CA ILE A 140 -0.98 18.63 -10.22
C ILE A 140 -0.70 19.64 -9.11
N ASN A 141 -1.76 20.09 -8.44
CA ASN A 141 -1.65 20.90 -7.22
C ASN A 141 -1.60 19.95 -6.02
N LEU A 142 -0.50 20.00 -5.27
CA LEU A 142 -0.37 19.23 -4.04
C LEU A 142 -1.10 19.95 -2.89
N PRO A 143 -1.72 19.20 -1.96
CA PRO A 143 -2.27 19.78 -0.75
C PRO A 143 -1.17 20.41 0.10
N SER A 144 -1.55 21.38 0.94
CA SER A 144 -0.62 21.99 1.90
C SER A 144 -0.16 20.96 2.94
N LYS A 145 1.06 21.10 3.46
CA LYS A 145 1.57 20.23 4.54
C LYS A 145 0.66 20.25 5.78
N ARG A 146 0.04 21.40 6.09
CA ARG A 146 -0.92 21.54 7.19
C ARG A 146 -2.14 20.63 6.97
N PHE A 147 -2.70 20.63 5.77
CA PHE A 147 -3.83 19.78 5.42
C PHE A 147 -3.46 18.28 5.44
N ILE A 148 -2.25 17.92 5.00
CA ILE A 148 -1.76 16.53 5.08
C ILE A 148 -1.69 16.08 6.54
N ASN A 149 -1.10 16.89 7.43
CA ASN A 149 -1.02 16.56 8.85
C ASN A 149 -2.41 16.43 9.49
N GLU A 150 -3.35 17.33 9.17
CA GLU A 150 -4.72 17.27 9.67
C GLU A 150 -5.47 16.01 9.18
N LEU A 151 -5.24 15.60 7.92
CA LEU A 151 -5.76 14.35 7.39
C LEU A 151 -5.19 13.14 8.13
N GLU A 152 -3.87 13.12 8.33
CA GLU A 152 -3.19 12.06 9.08
C GLU A 152 -3.75 11.97 10.50
N GLU A 153 -3.84 13.09 11.22
CA GLU A 153 -4.43 13.16 12.55
C GLU A 153 -5.88 12.69 12.58
N THR A 154 -6.70 13.09 11.61
CA THR A 154 -8.10 12.69 11.53
C THR A 154 -8.24 11.18 11.29
N ILE A 155 -7.41 10.61 10.42
CA ILE A 155 -7.42 9.18 10.11
C ILE A 155 -6.85 8.35 11.27
N ILE A 156 -5.79 8.83 11.92
CA ILE A 156 -5.20 8.22 13.12
C ILE A 156 -6.17 8.28 14.29
N SER A 157 -6.83 9.42 14.51
CA SER A 157 -7.82 9.61 15.58
C SER A 157 -9.03 8.69 15.43
N LYS A 158 -9.42 8.34 14.20
CA LYS A 158 -10.45 7.30 13.98
C LYS A 158 -10.00 5.94 14.51
N LYS A 159 -8.71 5.59 14.40
CA LYS A 159 -8.15 4.30 14.83
C LYS A 159 -7.77 4.22 16.31
N LYS A 160 -7.59 5.36 16.98
CA LYS A 160 -7.25 5.40 18.41
C LYS A 160 -8.51 5.28 19.26
N ARG A 161 -8.44 4.52 20.36
CA ARG A 161 -9.48 4.52 21.40
C ARG A 161 -9.74 5.96 21.84
N ARG A 162 -10.99 6.41 21.75
CA ARG A 162 -11.37 7.73 22.25
C ARG A 162 -11.28 7.77 23.76
N LYS A 163 -11.09 8.98 24.31
CA LYS A 163 -11.12 9.20 25.76
C LYS A 163 -12.45 8.67 26.32
N ILE A 164 -12.37 8.07 27.50
CA ILE A 164 -13.56 7.64 28.26
C ILE A 164 -14.11 8.90 28.92
N GLY A 165 -15.39 9.20 28.72
CA GLY A 165 -16.01 10.46 29.14
C GLY A 165 -17.22 10.88 28.31
N ASP A 166 -17.47 10.23 27.16
CA ASP A 166 -18.71 10.37 26.40
C ASP A 166 -19.79 9.40 26.90
N LYS A 167 -21.05 9.64 26.50
CA LYS A 167 -22.20 8.74 26.74
C LYS A 167 -22.14 7.49 25.86
N CYS A 168 -22.58 6.35 26.39
CA CYS A 168 -22.69 5.11 25.65
C CYS A 168 -23.71 5.27 24.50
N PRO A 169 -23.38 4.91 23.24
CA PRO A 169 -24.27 5.12 22.09
C PRO A 169 -25.49 4.17 22.06
N VAL A 170 -25.56 3.20 22.98
CA VAL A 170 -26.63 2.20 23.05
C VAL A 170 -27.63 2.55 24.16
N CYS A 171 -27.17 2.80 25.38
CA CYS A 171 -28.03 3.15 26.51
C CYS A 171 -28.11 4.66 26.80
N PHE A 172 -27.21 5.47 26.22
CA PHE A 172 -27.11 6.92 26.43
C PHE A 172 -26.69 7.36 27.84
N ASP A 173 -26.26 6.41 28.69
CA ASP A 173 -25.71 6.69 30.02
C ASP A 173 -24.22 7.04 29.95
N ALA A 174 -23.70 7.68 31.01
CA ALA A 174 -22.29 8.01 31.12
C ALA A 174 -21.44 6.73 31.19
N MET A 175 -20.23 6.79 30.63
CA MET A 175 -19.25 5.71 30.72
C MET A 175 -18.08 6.14 31.61
N GLU A 176 -17.70 5.30 32.56
CA GLU A 176 -16.59 5.55 33.48
C GLU A 176 -15.42 4.58 33.28
N THR A 177 -14.23 4.96 33.76
CA THR A 177 -13.01 4.15 33.60
C THR A 177 -13.01 2.85 34.39
N ARG A 178 -13.89 2.72 35.40
CA ARG A 178 -14.02 1.53 36.25
C ARG A 178 -14.99 0.49 35.69
N GLU A 179 -15.72 0.83 34.63
CA GLU A 179 -16.70 -0.06 34.00
C GLU A 179 -16.04 -0.91 32.91
N ASP A 180 -16.65 -2.05 32.60
CA ASP A 180 -16.24 -2.88 31.47
C ASP A 180 -16.66 -2.22 30.15
N LEU A 181 -15.68 -1.62 29.47
CA LEU A 181 -15.88 -0.93 28.21
C LEU A 181 -15.15 -1.65 27.07
N VAL A 182 -15.88 -1.93 26.00
CA VAL A 182 -15.31 -2.30 24.70
C VAL A 182 -15.21 -1.07 23.82
N TRP A 183 -14.37 -1.12 22.78
CA TRP A 183 -14.24 0.01 21.87
C TRP A 183 -13.98 -0.43 20.43
N CYS A 184 -14.36 0.43 19.49
CA CYS A 184 -14.23 0.15 18.07
C CYS A 184 -12.77 0.25 17.59
N GLN A 185 -12.07 -0.89 17.55
CA GLN A 185 -10.66 -1.00 17.15
C GLN A 185 -10.42 -0.89 15.64
N THR A 186 -11.43 -1.20 14.83
CA THR A 186 -11.32 -1.22 13.36
C THR A 186 -11.78 0.08 12.70
N GLY A 187 -12.44 0.96 13.46
CA GLY A 187 -13.29 2.01 12.91
C GLY A 187 -13.06 3.37 13.55
N CYS A 188 -13.92 3.75 14.50
CA CYS A 188 -14.05 5.13 15.00
C CYS A 188 -13.51 5.38 16.41
N GLY A 189 -13.06 4.34 17.11
CA GLY A 189 -12.50 4.48 18.45
C GLY A 189 -13.51 4.64 19.58
N ASN A 190 -14.83 4.72 19.31
CA ASN A 190 -15.84 4.94 20.35
C ASN A 190 -15.89 3.80 21.37
N ASN A 191 -16.08 4.17 22.63
CA ASN A 191 -16.33 3.25 23.74
C ASN A 191 -17.82 2.89 23.81
N ILE A 192 -18.10 1.68 24.29
CA ILE A 192 -19.43 1.14 24.52
C ILE A 192 -19.34 0.26 25.76
N HIS A 193 -20.32 0.30 26.66
CA HIS A 193 -20.42 -0.70 27.72
C HIS A 193 -20.43 -2.11 27.13
N LYS A 194 -19.66 -3.02 27.74
CA LYS A 194 -19.54 -4.40 27.28
C LYS A 194 -20.91 -5.08 27.17
N ASP A 195 -21.76 -4.94 28.19
CA ASP A 195 -23.11 -5.51 28.19
C ASP A 195 -24.01 -4.96 27.09
N CYS A 196 -23.93 -3.65 26.84
CA CYS A 196 -24.68 -3.01 25.76
C CYS A 196 -24.23 -3.54 24.39
N PHE A 197 -22.92 -3.69 24.20
CA PHE A 197 -22.36 -4.25 22.98
C PHE A 197 -22.72 -5.72 22.79
N ASP A 198 -22.64 -6.54 23.85
CA ASP A 198 -22.95 -7.97 23.81
C ASP A 198 -24.43 -8.22 23.46
N ARG A 199 -25.35 -7.43 24.01
CA ARG A 199 -26.77 -7.48 23.62
C ARG A 199 -26.96 -7.07 22.16
N TRP A 200 -26.32 -5.98 21.73
CA TRP A 200 -26.43 -5.53 20.35
C TRP A 200 -25.87 -6.55 19.35
N LYS A 201 -24.73 -7.18 19.68
CA LYS A 201 -24.09 -8.24 18.88
C LYS A 201 -25.02 -9.41 18.59
N GLN A 202 -25.94 -9.73 19.50
CA GLN A 202 -26.93 -10.81 19.32
C GLN A 202 -28.05 -10.44 18.35
N THR A 203 -28.25 -9.15 18.04
CA THR A 203 -29.35 -8.68 17.17
C THR A 203 -29.00 -8.63 15.69
N VAL A 204 -27.72 -8.82 15.33
CA VAL A 204 -27.23 -8.63 13.96
C VAL A 204 -26.50 -9.87 13.43
N PRO A 205 -26.68 -10.23 12.15
CA PRO A 205 -26.00 -11.39 11.57
C PRO A 205 -24.50 -11.15 11.34
N VAL A 206 -24.08 -9.89 11.17
CA VAL A 206 -22.68 -9.48 11.03
C VAL A 206 -22.42 -8.34 11.99
N VAL A 207 -21.45 -8.54 12.87
CA VAL A 207 -21.10 -7.57 13.90
C VAL A 207 -20.35 -6.39 13.29
N THR A 208 -20.90 -5.20 13.40
CA THR A 208 -20.29 -3.94 12.95
C THR A 208 -20.04 -2.99 14.13
N CYS A 209 -19.71 -1.73 13.92
CA CYS A 209 -19.76 -0.72 14.98
C CYS A 209 -21.12 -0.01 14.96
N VAL A 210 -21.78 0.16 16.10
CA VAL A 210 -23.05 0.92 16.20
C VAL A 210 -22.93 2.36 15.72
N VAL A 211 -21.73 2.95 15.81
CA VAL A 211 -21.49 4.35 15.44
C VAL A 211 -21.05 4.49 13.99
N CYS A 212 -20.00 3.77 13.57
CA CYS A 212 -19.41 3.95 12.25
C CYS A 212 -19.65 2.80 11.27
N ARG A 213 -20.36 1.74 11.68
CA ARG A 213 -20.69 0.55 10.88
C ARG A 213 -19.48 -0.22 10.32
N ALA A 214 -18.25 0.09 10.75
CA ALA A 214 -17.08 -0.71 10.43
C ALA A 214 -17.23 -2.13 10.98
N VAL A 215 -16.80 -3.15 10.24
CA VAL A 215 -16.84 -4.56 10.70
C VAL A 215 -16.08 -4.69 12.01
N TRP A 216 -16.74 -5.27 13.01
CA TRP A 216 -16.13 -5.50 14.32
C TRP A 216 -15.25 -6.73 14.24
N LYS A 217 -14.00 -6.60 14.70
CA LYS A 217 -13.07 -7.73 14.83
C LYS A 217 -12.80 -7.89 16.31
N ASP A 218 -13.19 -9.03 16.86
CA ASP A 218 -12.76 -9.42 18.20
C ASP A 218 -11.25 -9.65 18.12
N ILE A 219 -10.43 -8.73 18.63
CA ILE A 219 -9.03 -9.05 18.92
C ILE A 219 -9.08 -9.93 20.16
N THR A 220 -9.30 -11.22 19.96
CA THR A 220 -8.93 -12.22 20.95
C THR A 220 -7.42 -12.11 21.09
N LEU A 221 -6.96 -11.47 22.18
CA LEU A 221 -5.62 -11.76 22.67
C LEU A 221 -5.57 -13.29 22.84
N PRO A 222 -4.52 -13.97 22.35
CA PRO A 222 -4.38 -15.40 22.63
C PRO A 222 -4.50 -15.58 24.14
N GLU A 223 -5.39 -16.49 24.53
CA GLU A 223 -5.70 -16.75 25.94
C GLU A 223 -4.38 -16.91 26.68
N HIS A 224 -4.23 -16.12 27.74
CA HIS A 224 -3.11 -16.26 28.67
C HIS A 224 -3.20 -17.70 29.17
N PRO A 225 -2.15 -18.52 29.04
CA PRO A 225 -2.22 -19.89 29.50
C PRO A 225 -2.62 -19.88 30.98
N PRO A 226 -3.53 -20.78 31.40
CA PRO A 226 -3.99 -20.81 32.78
C PRO A 226 -2.78 -20.94 33.72
N LEU A 227 -2.77 -20.15 34.79
CA LEU A 227 -1.78 -20.20 35.89
C LEU A 227 -1.91 -21.51 36.68
N ARG A 228 -1.83 -22.65 36.00
CA ARG A 228 -1.94 -23.98 36.61
C ARG A 228 -0.79 -24.93 36.27
N TYR A 229 0.29 -24.40 35.72
CA TYR A 229 1.59 -25.08 35.72
C TYR A 229 2.63 -24.23 36.48
N MET A 230 2.40 -24.06 37.79
CA MET A 230 3.51 -23.94 38.76
C MET A 230 3.79 -25.31 39.37
N CYS A 231 4.13 -26.28 38.54
CA CYS A 231 4.82 -27.48 39.01
C CYS A 231 5.78 -27.94 37.90
N CYS A 232 7.05 -28.10 38.28
CA CYS A 232 8.19 -28.50 37.47
C CYS A 232 8.89 -27.38 36.66
N LEU A 233 9.49 -26.42 37.37
CA LEU A 233 10.80 -25.91 36.96
C LEU A 233 11.87 -26.80 37.60
N PRO A 234 12.83 -27.35 36.84
CA PRO A 234 14.00 -27.97 37.45
C PRO A 234 14.79 -26.91 38.22
N SER A 235 15.23 -27.33 39.40
CA SER A 235 16.08 -26.60 40.34
C SER A 235 17.44 -26.27 39.75
N SER A 236 17.52 -25.24 38.91
CA SER A 236 18.78 -24.64 38.51
C SER A 236 18.52 -23.32 37.81
N LEU A 237 18.36 -22.24 38.60
CA LEU A 237 18.87 -20.89 38.35
C LEU A 237 18.21 -19.90 39.34
N GLU A 238 18.39 -20.15 40.63
CA GLU A 238 18.42 -19.05 41.60
C GLU A 238 19.77 -18.36 41.45
N ARG A 239 19.77 -17.21 40.77
CA ARG A 239 20.68 -16.10 41.07
C ARG A 239 20.19 -14.90 40.29
N TYR A 240 20.22 -13.75 40.97
CA TYR A 240 19.81 -12.42 40.52
C TYR A 240 18.32 -12.14 40.61
N TYR A 241 17.86 -11.71 41.78
CA TYR A 241 17.53 -10.30 42.03
C TYR A 241 17.00 -10.17 43.47
N SER A 242 17.84 -9.67 44.38
CA SER A 242 17.35 -9.01 45.59
C SER A 242 17.18 -7.52 45.27
N PRO A 243 16.10 -6.90 45.73
CA PRO A 243 16.25 -5.63 46.43
C PRO A 243 15.53 -5.68 47.78
N GLY A 244 16.19 -5.05 48.75
CA GLY A 244 15.86 -5.16 50.16
C GLY A 244 14.56 -4.48 50.56
N THR A 245 14.02 -4.97 51.66
CA THR A 245 13.06 -4.26 52.49
C THR A 245 13.69 -3.95 53.83
N SER A 246 13.82 -2.66 54.07
CA SER A 246 14.09 -2.03 55.35
C SER A 246 12.94 -2.27 56.35
N SER A 247 13.36 -2.53 57.58
CA SER A 247 12.84 -2.00 58.85
C SER A 247 11.41 -2.29 59.33
N SER A 248 11.40 -2.59 60.64
CA SER A 248 10.35 -2.45 61.66
C SER A 248 9.35 -3.60 61.76
N SER A 249 8.91 -4.07 62.93
CA SER A 249 9.26 -3.93 64.35
C SER A 249 8.20 -4.78 65.08
N LEU A 250 8.57 -5.46 66.17
CA LEU A 250 7.68 -5.85 67.30
C LEU A 250 6.59 -6.91 66.96
N ASP A 251 6.20 -7.89 67.79
CA ASP A 251 6.33 -8.11 69.22
C ASP A 251 6.16 -9.62 69.54
N LYS A 252 6.88 -10.06 70.57
CA LYS A 252 6.53 -11.00 71.65
C LYS A 252 5.26 -11.88 71.48
N ASN A 253 5.42 -13.21 71.48
CA ASN A 253 5.40 -14.07 72.68
C ASN A 253 5.80 -15.50 72.31
#